data_AF-A0A388TEW9-F1
#
_entry.id   AF-A0A388TEW9-F1
#
_cell.length_a   1.000
_cell.length_b   1.000
_cell.length_c   1.000
_cell.angle_alpha   90.00
_cell.angle_beta   90.00
_cell.angle_gamma   90.00
#
_symmetry.space_group_name_H-M   'P 1'
#
loop_
_entity.id
_entity.type
_entity.pdbx_description
1 polymer ?
#
loop_
_entity_poly.entity_id
_entity_poly.type
_entity_poly.pdbx_seq_one_letter_code
_entity_poly.pdbx_strand_id
1 'polypeptide(L)'
;SVINAFITAANINQLISLDGNCSGEIDLLSIDIDGNDYWVWEAISCIKPRMVVIEYNAKFPPTHEWVMKYDEKHIWCGDDEQGASLKSLELLGARLGYQLVGTNWNGVNAFFVKKEAAKNLFPQPAQAENLYNPTRWGIQYVSGHPSRKYTGE
;
A
#
# COMPACT_ATOMS: atom_id res chain seq x y z
N SER A 1 -8.84 12.97 -14.32
CA SER A 1 -10.29 12.64 -14.46
C SER A 1 -10.56 11.46 -13.53
N VAL A 2 -11.66 10.71 -13.65
CA VAL A 2 -11.87 9.48 -12.86
C VAL A 2 -12.24 8.36 -13.82
N ILE A 3 -11.49 7.26 -13.79
CA ILE A 3 -11.74 6.06 -14.59
C ILE A 3 -12.30 4.99 -13.67
N ASN A 4 -13.48 4.47 -14.00
CA ASN A 4 -14.06 3.32 -13.33
C ASN A 4 -13.76 2.07 -14.17
N ALA A 5 -12.91 1.19 -13.65
CA ALA A 5 -12.52 -0.06 -14.31
C ALA A 5 -12.10 -1.10 -13.27
N PHE A 6 -12.29 -2.38 -13.61
CA PHE A 6 -11.70 -3.48 -12.85
C PHE A 6 -10.22 -3.61 -13.20
N ILE A 7 -9.34 -3.55 -12.20
CA ILE A 7 -7.89 -3.48 -12.40
C ILE A 7 -7.29 -4.88 -12.48
N THR A 8 -6.39 -5.09 -13.45
CA THR A 8 -5.57 -6.29 -13.58
C THR A 8 -4.13 -5.90 -13.84
N ALA A 9 -3.18 -6.83 -13.64
CA ALA A 9 -1.79 -6.61 -13.99
C ALA A 9 -1.61 -6.29 -15.50
N ALA A 10 -2.49 -6.82 -16.35
CA ALA A 10 -2.44 -6.62 -17.79
C ALA A 10 -2.95 -5.23 -18.24
N ASN A 11 -3.92 -4.64 -17.53
CA ASN A 11 -4.56 -3.39 -17.98
C ASN A 11 -4.06 -2.13 -17.26
N ILE A 12 -3.40 -2.26 -16.11
CA ILE A 12 -3.11 -1.10 -15.25
C ILE A 12 -2.30 0.01 -15.94
N ASN A 13 -1.27 -0.35 -16.72
CA ASN A 13 -0.45 0.65 -17.43
C ASN A 13 -1.26 1.43 -18.48
N GLN A 14 -2.18 0.75 -19.18
CA GLN A 14 -3.08 1.40 -20.12
C GLN A 14 -4.04 2.33 -19.39
N LEU A 15 -4.65 1.87 -18.29
CA LEU A 15 -5.59 2.67 -17.50
C LEU A 15 -4.93 3.94 -16.95
N ILE A 16 -3.70 3.85 -16.42
CA ILE A 16 -2.93 5.02 -15.95
C ILE A 16 -2.67 5.99 -17.10
N SER A 17 -2.30 5.48 -18.28
CA SER A 17 -1.96 6.32 -19.44
C SER A 17 -3.19 7.02 -20.04
N LEU A 18 -4.39 6.45 -19.90
CA LEU A 18 -5.64 7.02 -20.40
C LEU A 18 -6.05 8.29 -19.65
N ASP A 19 -5.70 8.42 -18.37
CA ASP A 19 -6.00 9.64 -17.61
C ASP A 19 -4.89 10.69 -17.79
N GLY A 20 -5.19 11.74 -18.54
CA GLY A 20 -4.35 12.95 -18.62
C GLY A 20 -2.93 12.73 -19.16
N ASN A 21 -2.65 11.60 -19.81
CA ASN A 21 -1.31 11.20 -20.25
C ASN A 21 -0.31 11.07 -19.08
N CYS A 22 -0.80 10.60 -17.92
CA CYS A 22 0.01 10.39 -16.72
C CYS A 22 1.13 9.38 -17.01
N SER A 23 2.35 9.89 -17.13
CA SER A 23 3.54 9.12 -17.49
C SER A 23 4.76 9.75 -16.85
N GLY A 24 5.80 8.95 -16.64
CA GLY A 24 7.02 9.44 -16.00
C GLY A 24 6.85 9.66 -14.50
N GLU A 25 7.44 10.72 -13.96
CA GLU A 25 7.48 10.93 -12.50
C GLU A 25 6.16 11.47 -11.96
N ILE A 26 5.69 10.86 -10.88
CA ILE A 26 4.56 11.35 -10.09
C ILE A 26 4.96 11.36 -8.60
N ASP A 27 4.28 12.14 -7.77
CA ASP A 27 4.63 12.21 -6.35
C ASP A 27 4.14 10.99 -5.57
N LEU A 28 2.89 10.55 -5.79
CA LEU A 28 2.25 9.53 -4.98
C LEU A 28 1.45 8.52 -5.84
N LEU A 29 1.62 7.24 -5.52
CA LEU A 29 0.75 6.14 -5.96
C LEU A 29 0.14 5.47 -4.72
N SER A 30 -1.17 5.26 -4.72
CA SER A 30 -1.88 4.50 -3.68
C SER A 30 -2.50 3.25 -4.31
N ILE A 31 -2.30 2.10 -3.70
CA ILE A 31 -2.77 0.79 -4.17
C ILE A 31 -3.54 0.12 -3.03
N ASP A 32 -4.83 -0.07 -3.27
CA ASP A 32 -5.76 -0.76 -2.38
C ASP A 32 -6.88 -1.29 -3.29
N ILE A 33 -6.72 -2.54 -3.74
CA ILE A 33 -7.62 -3.19 -4.71
C ILE A 33 -8.15 -4.53 -4.21
N ASP A 34 -8.07 -4.76 -2.89
CA ASP A 34 -8.60 -5.93 -2.19
C ASP A 34 -8.13 -7.27 -2.80
N GLY A 35 -6.83 -7.46 -3.13
CA GLY A 35 -6.33 -8.75 -3.60
C GLY A 35 -5.04 -8.70 -4.40
N ASN A 36 -5.11 -8.34 -5.68
CA ASN A 36 -3.96 -8.43 -6.60
C ASN A 36 -2.93 -7.29 -6.43
N ASP A 37 -2.92 -6.59 -5.29
CA ASP A 37 -2.13 -5.39 -5.02
C ASP A 37 -0.65 -5.56 -5.35
N TYR A 38 -0.07 -6.69 -4.91
CA TYR A 38 1.33 -7.04 -5.19
C TYR A 38 1.61 -7.14 -6.70
N TRP A 39 0.76 -7.86 -7.43
CA TRP A 39 0.94 -8.12 -8.86
C TRP A 39 0.70 -6.88 -9.70
N VAL A 40 -0.25 -6.05 -9.28
CA VAL A 40 -0.53 -4.77 -9.91
C VAL A 40 0.63 -3.80 -9.68
N TRP A 41 1.17 -3.72 -8.46
CA TRP A 41 2.35 -2.90 -8.22
C TRP A 41 3.57 -3.36 -9.04
N GLU A 42 3.81 -4.67 -9.11
CA GLU A 42 4.89 -5.25 -9.92
C GLU A 42 4.74 -4.93 -11.41
N ALA A 43 3.50 -4.89 -11.92
CA ALA A 43 3.23 -4.63 -13.33
C ALA A 43 3.35 -3.15 -13.74
N ILE A 44 3.20 -2.20 -12.81
CA ILE A 44 3.24 -0.77 -13.11
C ILE A 44 4.64 -0.34 -13.58
N SER A 45 4.71 0.22 -14.80
CA SER A 45 5.95 0.66 -15.44
C SER A 45 5.82 1.97 -16.22
N CYS A 46 4.60 2.43 -16.53
CA CYS A 46 4.37 3.70 -17.24
C CYS A 46 4.64 4.95 -16.39
N ILE A 47 4.69 4.79 -15.06
CA ILE A 47 4.92 5.86 -14.07
C ILE A 47 6.06 5.48 -13.12
N LYS A 48 6.64 6.50 -12.48
CA LYS A 48 7.73 6.40 -11.52
C LYS A 48 7.39 7.20 -10.25
N PRO A 49 6.50 6.69 -9.39
CA PRO A 49 6.11 7.37 -8.15
C PRO A 49 7.30 7.69 -7.25
N ARG A 50 7.31 8.85 -6.60
CA ARG A 50 8.30 9.14 -5.54
C ARG A 50 7.96 8.38 -4.26
N MET A 51 6.67 8.19 -4.01
CA MET A 51 6.11 7.46 -2.89
C MET A 51 5.02 6.50 -3.34
N VAL A 52 5.00 5.31 -2.75
CA VAL A 52 3.93 4.31 -2.92
C VAL A 52 3.32 4.01 -1.55
N VAL A 53 1.99 3.97 -1.50
CA VAL A 53 1.21 3.45 -0.38
C VAL A 53 0.54 2.19 -0.90
N ILE A 54 0.68 1.08 -0.18
CA ILE A 54 0.07 -0.18 -0.58
C ILE A 54 -0.49 -0.92 0.63
N GLU A 55 -1.68 -1.50 0.49
CA GLU A 55 -2.25 -2.35 1.53
C GLU A 55 -1.38 -3.60 1.75
N TYR A 56 -1.20 -4.00 3.01
CA TYR A 56 -0.55 -5.25 3.38
C TYR A 56 -1.41 -6.07 4.33
N ASN A 57 -1.31 -7.38 4.17
CA ASN A 57 -2.02 -8.33 5.00
C ASN A 57 -1.25 -8.56 6.30
N ALA A 58 -1.63 -7.82 7.34
CA ALA A 58 -1.02 -7.91 8.67
C ALA A 58 -1.36 -9.19 9.45
N LYS A 59 -2.13 -10.14 8.88
CA LYS A 59 -2.24 -11.51 9.42
C LYS A 59 -0.88 -12.19 9.52
N PHE A 60 0.02 -11.91 8.58
CA PHE A 60 1.33 -12.53 8.52
C PHE A 60 2.34 -11.80 9.40
N PRO A 61 3.19 -12.53 10.15
CA PRO A 61 4.26 -11.91 10.92
C PRO A 61 5.29 -11.28 9.97
N PRO A 62 6.06 -10.27 10.43
CA PRO A 62 6.93 -9.49 9.55
C PRO A 62 8.09 -10.25 8.91
N THR A 63 8.39 -11.47 9.38
CA THR A 63 9.42 -12.34 8.80
C THR A 63 8.88 -13.29 7.74
N HIS A 64 7.56 -13.37 7.54
CA HIS A 64 6.94 -14.37 6.68
C HIS A 64 6.67 -13.79 5.30
N GLU A 65 7.20 -14.45 4.28
CA GLU A 65 6.92 -14.15 2.88
C GLU A 65 5.67 -14.89 2.44
N TRP A 66 4.64 -14.12 2.10
CA TRP A 66 3.41 -14.61 1.53
C TRP A 66 2.84 -13.58 0.55
N VAL A 67 2.37 -14.08 -0.59
CA VAL A 67 1.70 -13.31 -1.65
C VAL A 67 0.49 -14.12 -2.08
N MET A 68 -0.67 -13.47 -2.15
CA MET A 68 -1.86 -14.07 -2.72
C MET A 68 -1.57 -14.53 -4.16
N LYS A 69 -2.04 -15.72 -4.54
CA LYS A 69 -1.86 -16.18 -5.93
C LYS A 69 -2.63 -15.25 -6.88
N TYR A 70 -1.99 -14.81 -7.96
CA TYR A 70 -2.66 -13.97 -8.95
C TYR A 70 -3.90 -14.66 -9.53
N ASP A 71 -5.02 -13.95 -9.50
CA ASP A 71 -6.26 -14.32 -10.17
C ASP A 71 -6.91 -13.06 -10.74
N GLU A 72 -6.93 -12.95 -12.07
CA GLU A 72 -7.50 -11.80 -12.78
C GLU A 72 -8.98 -11.55 -12.48
N LYS A 73 -9.70 -12.55 -11.94
CA LYS A 73 -11.14 -12.48 -11.62
C LYS A 73 -11.39 -12.45 -10.12
N HIS A 74 -10.35 -12.30 -9.30
CA HIS A 74 -10.50 -12.27 -7.86
C HIS A 74 -11.44 -11.14 -7.44
N ILE A 75 -12.43 -11.48 -6.64
CA ILE A 75 -13.30 -10.54 -5.95
C ILE A 75 -13.21 -10.91 -4.48
N TRP A 76 -12.69 -10.00 -3.67
CA TRP A 76 -12.57 -10.24 -2.25
C TRP A 76 -13.92 -10.55 -1.62
N CYS A 77 -13.97 -11.60 -0.80
CA CYS A 77 -15.19 -12.03 -0.13
C CYS A 77 -15.17 -11.80 1.39
N GLY A 78 -14.24 -10.98 1.87
CA GLY A 78 -14.10 -10.66 3.30
C GLY A 78 -13.26 -11.67 4.09
N ASP A 79 -12.53 -12.54 3.40
CA ASP A 79 -11.60 -13.49 4.01
C ASP A 79 -10.18 -12.89 4.13
N ASP A 80 -9.21 -13.74 4.48
CA ASP A 80 -7.83 -13.33 4.66
C ASP A 80 -6.91 -13.64 3.47
N GLU A 81 -7.46 -14.05 2.33
CA GLU A 81 -6.74 -14.29 1.08
C GLU A 81 -6.71 -13.01 0.23
N GLN A 82 -6.03 -11.99 0.73
CA GLN A 82 -5.84 -10.71 0.05
C GLN A 82 -4.38 -10.28 0.07
N GLY A 83 -3.97 -9.54 -0.97
CA GLY A 83 -2.74 -8.75 -0.99
C GLY A 83 -1.47 -9.58 -0.80
N ALA A 84 -0.62 -9.08 0.07
CA ALA A 84 0.64 -9.73 0.43
C ALA A 84 1.06 -9.39 1.86
N SER A 85 1.92 -10.25 2.42
CA SER A 85 2.63 -9.96 3.66
C SER A 85 3.51 -8.70 3.52
N LEU A 86 3.78 -8.03 4.64
CA LEU A 86 4.69 -6.88 4.65
C LEU A 86 6.09 -7.27 4.15
N LYS A 87 6.56 -8.49 4.47
CA LYS A 87 7.87 -8.97 4.02
C LYS A 87 7.95 -9.08 2.51
N SER A 88 6.92 -9.65 1.86
CA SER A 88 6.89 -9.75 0.41
C SER A 88 6.82 -8.37 -0.26
N LEU A 89 6.11 -7.40 0.33
CA LEU A 89 6.08 -6.03 -0.16
C LEU A 89 7.40 -5.29 0.04
N GLU A 90 8.10 -5.51 1.15
CA GLU A 90 9.47 -5.03 1.37
C GLU A 90 10.39 -5.50 0.22
N LEU A 91 10.36 -6.79 -0.09
CA LEU A 91 11.19 -7.40 -1.12
C LEU A 91 10.81 -6.90 -2.52
N LEU A 92 9.51 -6.77 -2.84
CA LEU A 92 9.04 -6.19 -4.10
C LEU A 92 9.49 -4.73 -4.23
N GLY A 93 9.24 -3.90 -3.21
CA GLY A 93 9.69 -2.52 -3.17
C GLY A 93 11.20 -2.41 -3.40
N ALA A 94 11.99 -3.26 -2.74
CA ALA A 94 13.44 -3.28 -2.92
C ALA A 94 13.86 -3.60 -4.37
N ARG A 95 13.18 -4.55 -5.05
CA ARG A 95 13.39 -4.87 -6.47
C ARG A 95 13.01 -3.71 -7.39
N LEU A 96 11.93 -3.00 -7.06
CA LEU A 96 11.43 -1.84 -7.82
C LEU A 96 12.19 -0.54 -7.52
N GLY A 97 13.20 -0.55 -6.65
CA GLY A 97 14.01 0.63 -6.32
C GLY A 97 13.46 1.50 -5.18
N TYR A 98 12.56 0.95 -4.36
CA TYR A 98 11.97 1.61 -3.20
C TYR A 98 12.51 1.07 -1.88
N GLN A 99 12.37 1.88 -0.84
CA GLN A 99 12.66 1.55 0.55
C GLN A 99 11.34 1.58 1.33
N LEU A 100 11.09 0.57 2.17
CA LEU A 100 10.02 0.62 3.18
C LEU A 100 10.37 1.70 4.22
N VAL A 101 9.49 2.67 4.42
CA VAL A 101 9.74 3.78 5.35
C VAL A 101 8.83 3.77 6.58
N GLY A 102 7.79 2.94 6.57
CA GLY A 102 6.91 2.74 7.70
C GLY A 102 5.62 2.03 7.32
N THR A 103 4.82 1.76 8.33
CA THR A 103 3.42 1.34 8.16
C THR A 103 2.52 2.25 8.98
N ASN A 104 1.25 2.34 8.61
CA ASN A 104 0.31 3.09 9.39
C ASN A 104 -0.01 2.35 10.71
N TRP A 105 -0.46 3.12 11.70
CA TRP A 105 -0.67 2.60 13.05
C TRP A 105 -1.71 1.47 13.12
N ASN A 106 -2.73 1.47 12.27
CA ASN A 106 -3.75 0.42 12.31
C ASN A 106 -3.31 -0.90 11.65
N GLY A 107 -2.11 -0.95 11.05
CA GLY A 107 -1.54 -2.17 10.49
C GLY A 107 -2.16 -2.59 9.16
N VAL A 108 -2.43 -1.63 8.27
CA VAL A 108 -3.13 -1.88 7.00
C VAL A 108 -2.32 -1.37 5.80
N ASN A 109 -1.68 -0.21 5.89
CA ASN A 109 -0.94 0.41 4.80
C ASN A 109 0.56 0.43 5.07
N ALA A 110 1.33 0.04 4.06
CA ALA A 110 2.77 0.17 4.00
C ALA A 110 3.18 1.35 3.12
N PHE A 111 4.21 2.07 3.53
CA PHE A 111 4.71 3.26 2.86
C PHE A 111 6.10 2.99 2.30
N PHE A 112 6.28 3.28 1.01
CA PHE A 112 7.51 3.08 0.29
C PHE A 112 7.96 4.38 -0.37
N VAL A 113 9.25 4.68 -0.33
CA VAL A 113 9.84 5.87 -0.96
C VAL A 113 10.99 5.42 -1.87
N LYS A 114 11.15 6.05 -3.05
CA LYS A 114 12.28 5.78 -3.93
C LYS A 114 13.60 5.89 -3.17
N LYS A 115 14.51 4.93 -3.33
CA LYS A 115 15.76 4.84 -2.55
C LYS A 115 16.60 6.12 -2.62
N GLU A 116 16.67 6.76 -3.80
CA GLU A 116 17.40 8.02 -3.98
C GLU A 116 16.80 9.21 -3.20
N ALA A 117 15.50 9.17 -2.90
CA ALA A 117 14.81 10.18 -2.12
C ALA A 117 14.81 9.86 -0.61
N ALA A 118 14.75 8.57 -0.24
CA ALA A 118 14.68 8.12 1.15
C ALA A 118 15.97 8.43 1.92
N LYS A 119 17.14 8.07 1.38
CA LYS A 119 18.46 8.25 2.01
C LYS A 119 18.42 7.92 3.52
N ASN A 120 18.85 8.85 4.37
CA ASN A 120 18.85 8.72 5.84
C ASN A 120 17.69 9.48 6.50
N LEU A 121 16.63 9.80 5.76
CA LEU A 121 15.49 10.58 6.27
C LEU A 121 14.47 9.70 7.02
N PHE A 122 14.57 8.38 6.90
CA PHE A 122 13.62 7.42 7.44
C PHE A 122 14.30 6.38 8.35
N PRO A 123 13.54 5.72 9.24
CA PRO A 123 14.11 4.76 10.18
C PRO A 123 14.85 3.61 9.49
N GLN A 124 15.89 3.12 10.16
CA GLN A 124 16.71 1.99 9.74
C GLN A 124 16.81 0.97 10.88
N PRO A 125 16.87 -0.36 10.62
CA PRO A 125 16.82 -1.00 9.30
C PRO A 125 15.45 -0.81 8.62
N ALA A 126 15.46 -0.51 7.32
CA ALA A 126 14.25 -0.38 6.51
C ALA A 126 13.63 -1.75 6.14
N GLN A 127 13.35 -2.56 7.16
CA GLN A 127 12.87 -3.93 7.04
C GLN A 127 11.49 -4.08 7.70
N ALA A 128 10.70 -5.03 7.22
CA ALA A 128 9.38 -5.34 7.76
C ALA A 128 9.43 -5.59 9.26
N GLU A 129 10.45 -6.30 9.74
CA GLU A 129 10.69 -6.64 11.14
C GLU A 129 10.83 -5.41 12.05
N ASN A 130 11.25 -4.28 11.51
CA ASN A 130 11.43 -3.03 12.24
C ASN A 130 10.25 -2.06 12.08
N LEU A 131 9.47 -2.20 11.01
CA LEU A 131 8.47 -1.21 10.58
C LEU A 131 7.04 -1.75 10.57
N TYR A 132 6.84 -2.98 11.01
CA TYR A 132 5.54 -3.64 11.07
C TYR A 132 4.63 -3.09 12.17
N ASN A 133 3.35 -2.94 11.86
CA ASN A 133 2.29 -2.77 12.83
C ASN A 133 1.27 -3.91 12.67
N PRO A 134 0.85 -4.57 13.76
CA PRO A 134 -0.23 -5.55 13.69
C PRO A 134 -1.56 -4.84 13.39
N THR A 135 -2.52 -5.58 12.86
CA THR A 135 -3.86 -5.05 12.63
C THR A 135 -4.55 -4.66 13.94
N ARG A 136 -5.14 -3.47 13.98
CA ARG A 136 -5.81 -2.91 15.18
C ARG A 136 -7.22 -2.41 14.87
N TRP A 137 -8.16 -3.34 14.63
CA TRP A 137 -9.56 -3.03 14.26
C TRP A 137 -10.39 -2.34 15.35
N GLY A 138 -10.01 -2.47 16.62
CA GLY A 138 -10.80 -2.00 17.77
C GLY A 138 -10.39 -0.64 18.35
N ILE A 139 -9.37 0.03 17.79
CA ILE A 139 -8.88 1.29 18.33
C ILE A 139 -9.57 2.45 17.64
N GLN A 140 -10.56 3.03 18.32
CA GLN A 140 -11.16 4.30 17.91
C GLN A 140 -10.39 5.45 18.55
N TYR A 141 -10.05 6.47 17.76
CA TYR A 141 -9.55 7.72 18.29
C TYR A 141 -10.68 8.41 19.07
N VAL A 142 -10.62 8.36 20.40
CA VAL A 142 -11.50 9.16 21.25
C VAL A 142 -10.87 10.55 21.39
N SER A 143 -11.32 11.48 20.55
CA SER A 143 -10.94 12.89 20.63
C SER A 143 -11.61 13.58 21.81
N GLY A 144 -10.81 14.12 22.75
CA GLY A 144 -11.23 15.21 23.62
C GLY A 144 -11.84 14.86 24.99
N HIS A 145 -11.85 15.86 25.87
CA HIS A 145 -12.70 15.90 27.07
C HIS A 145 -14.18 15.96 26.65
N PRO A 146 -15.12 15.51 27.51
CA PRO A 146 -16.55 15.70 27.26
C PRO A 146 -16.84 17.16 26.88
N SER A 147 -17.69 17.37 25.88
CA SER A 147 -18.13 18.70 25.48
C SER A 147 -18.79 19.41 26.68
N ARG A 148 -18.21 20.53 27.13
CA ARG A 148 -18.77 21.33 28.25
C ARG A 148 -20.11 21.98 27.89
N LYS A 149 -20.32 22.27 26.61
CA LYS A 149 -21.58 22.77 26.05
C LYS A 149 -21.81 22.13 24.68
N TYR A 150 -23.04 21.73 24.42
CA TYR A 150 -23.50 21.28 23.10
C TYR A 150 -23.49 22.51 22.17
N THR A 151 -22.65 22.50 21.14
CA THR A 151 -22.65 23.54 20.09
C THR A 151 -23.40 22.98 18.89
N GLY A 152 -24.73 23.00 18.95
CA GLY A 152 -25.57 22.60 17.84
C GLY A 152 -27.03 22.91 18.11
N GLU A 153 -27.55 23.90 17.40
CA GLU A 153 -28.89 23.89 16.79
C GLU A 153 -28.80 23.15 15.45
#